data_AF-A0A968MDP9-F1
#
_entry.id   AF-A0A968MDP9-F1
#
_cell.length_a   1.000
_cell.length_b   1.000
_cell.length_c   1.000
_cell.angle_alpha   90.00
_cell.angle_beta   90.00
_cell.angle_gamma   90.00
#
_symmetry.space_group_name_H-M   'P 1'
#
loop_
_entity.id
_entity.type
_entity.pdbx_description
1 polymer ?
#
loop_
_entity_poly.entity_id
_entity_poly.type
_entity_poly.pdbx_seq_one_letter_code
_entity_poly.pdbx_strand_id
1 'polypeptide(L)'
;MENLGLENPLLHYHTSITSQSASIEGEIIYHTQNDNLVNLLNLTTNQINNIRGKEISMIFQEPMTALNPVIKCGHQITEIIKQHERLSEKRLLI
;
A
#
# COMPACT_ATOMS: atom_id res chain seq x y z
N MET A 1 -11.71 -18.33 13.75
CA MET A 1 -11.56 -17.00 13.11
C MET A 1 -10.09 -16.69 13.15
N GLU A 2 -9.40 -17.18 12.13
CA GLU A 2 -7.95 -17.26 12.06
C GLU A 2 -7.42 -15.89 11.62
N ASN A 3 -6.57 -15.29 12.44
CA ASN A 3 -5.85 -14.07 12.10
C ASN A 3 -5.01 -14.37 10.85
N LEU A 4 -5.53 -13.98 9.69
CA LEU A 4 -4.76 -13.89 8.45
C LEU A 4 -3.71 -12.81 8.68
N GLY A 5 -2.52 -13.26 9.08
CA GLY A 5 -1.33 -12.44 9.16
C GLY A 5 -1.13 -11.73 7.83
N LEU A 6 -1.39 -10.42 7.83
CA LEU A 6 -0.82 -9.50 6.86
C LEU A 6 0.66 -9.29 7.21
N GLU A 7 1.42 -10.39 7.29
CA GLU A 7 2.86 -10.29 7.09
C GLU A 7 3.04 -9.98 5.61
N ASN A 8 3.43 -8.74 5.35
CA ASN A 8 3.69 -8.21 4.02
C ASN A 8 4.65 -9.16 3.27
N PRO A 9 4.18 -9.92 2.26
CA PRO A 9 4.99 -10.96 1.63
C PRO A 9 6.19 -10.40 0.84
N LEU A 10 6.24 -9.07 0.65
CA LEU A 10 7.36 -8.37 0.03
C LEU A 10 8.47 -7.95 1.01
N LEU A 11 8.31 -8.17 2.33
CA LEU A 11 9.32 -7.82 3.33
C LEU A 11 10.22 -9.01 3.75
N HIS A 12 9.97 -10.21 3.22
CA HIS A 12 10.85 -11.37 3.36
C HIS A 12 11.96 -11.39 2.29
N TYR A 13 12.55 -10.24 1.97
CA TYR A 13 13.82 -10.24 1.23
C TYR A 13 14.90 -10.78 2.16
N HIS A 14 15.57 -11.83 1.70
CA HIS A 14 16.58 -12.58 2.42
C HIS A 14 17.58 -11.68 3.18
N THR A 15 17.47 -11.66 4.50
CA THR A 15 18.60 -11.28 5.39
C THR A 15 19.72 -12.32 5.38
N SER A 16 19.58 -13.40 4.59
CA SER A 16 20.54 -14.49 4.47
C SER A 16 21.73 -14.22 3.55
N ILE A 17 21.74 -13.10 2.80
CA ILE A 17 22.81 -12.74 1.84
C ILE A 17 23.72 -11.61 2.34
N THR A 18 23.37 -10.95 3.44
CA THR A 18 24.20 -9.94 4.07
C THR A 18 25.17 -10.61 5.03
N SER A 19 26.47 -10.31 4.89
CA SER A 19 27.46 -10.78 5.86
C SER A 19 27.13 -10.23 7.25
N GLN A 20 27.59 -10.91 8.30
CA GLN A 20 27.31 -10.53 9.68
C GLN A 20 27.83 -9.13 10.07
N SER A 21 28.62 -8.50 9.19
CA SER A 21 29.19 -7.17 9.29
C SER A 21 28.62 -6.15 8.29
N ALA A 22 27.59 -6.51 7.52
CA ALA A 22 26.98 -5.61 6.55
C ALA A 22 25.93 -4.70 7.22
N SER A 23 26.05 -3.38 7.02
CA SER A 23 25.00 -2.41 7.32
C SER A 23 24.13 -2.18 6.08
N ILE A 24 22.82 -2.05 6.29
CA ILE A 24 21.86 -1.71 5.23
C ILE A 24 21.36 -0.30 5.52
N GLU A 25 21.66 0.61 4.61
CA GLU A 25 21.23 2.01 4.66
C GLU A 25 20.51 2.37 3.36
N GLY A 26 19.58 3.32 3.43
CA GLY A 26 18.85 3.79 2.26
C GLY A 26 17.85 4.89 2.61
N GLU A 27 17.42 5.61 1.59
CA GLU A 27 16.36 6.61 1.69
C GLU A 27 15.47 6.54 0.46
N ILE A 28 14.18 6.82 0.65
CA ILE A 28 13.24 6.98 -0.44
C ILE A 28 12.61 8.34 -0.28
N ILE A 29 13.15 9.33 -0.99
CA ILE A 29 12.66 10.70 -0.91
C ILE A 29 11.49 10.90 -1.88
N TYR A 30 10.35 11.29 -1.34
CA TYR A 30 9.15 11.62 -2.08
C TYR A 30 8.79 13.08 -1.89
N HIS A 31 8.33 13.72 -2.97
CA HIS A 31 7.82 15.08 -2.96
C HIS A 31 6.30 15.05 -2.92
N THR A 32 5.74 15.48 -1.80
CA THR A 32 4.29 15.49 -1.57
C THR A 32 3.62 16.63 -2.35
N GLN A 33 2.29 16.53 -2.52
CA GLN A 33 1.46 17.60 -3.12
C GLN A 33 1.56 18.95 -2.39
N ASN A 34 1.97 18.96 -1.12
CA ASN A 34 2.14 20.19 -0.33
C ASN A 34 3.58 20.75 -0.40
N ASP A 35 4.36 20.38 -1.42
CA ASP A 35 5.77 20.74 -1.61
C ASP A 35 6.71 20.35 -0.46
N ASN A 36 6.31 19.37 0.36
CA ASN A 36 7.18 18.83 1.41
C ASN A 36 7.95 17.60 0.92
N LEU A 37 9.24 17.54 1.23
CA LEU A 37 10.08 16.35 1.03
C LEU A 37 9.97 15.43 2.23
N VAL A 38 9.76 14.14 1.98
CA VAL A 38 9.63 13.13 3.03
C VAL A 38 10.40 11.85 2.67
N ASN A 39 11.15 11.31 3.63
CA ASN A 39 11.72 9.96 3.49
C ASN A 39 10.66 8.92 3.85
N LEU A 40 10.17 8.17 2.85
CA LEU A 40 9.11 7.18 3.03
C LEU A 40 9.50 6.04 3.97
N LEU A 41 10.79 5.73 4.11
CA LEU A 41 11.27 4.68 5.02
C LEU A 41 11.09 5.04 6.50
N ASN A 42 10.96 6.34 6.81
CA ASN A 42 10.80 6.84 8.18
C ASN A 42 9.33 7.04 8.59
N LEU A 43 8.38 6.74 7.70
CA LEU A 43 6.96 6.96 7.95
C LEU A 43 6.31 5.81 8.71
N THR A 44 5.40 6.14 9.62
CA THR A 44 4.49 5.15 10.22
C THR A 44 3.48 4.63 9.20
N THR A 45 2.89 3.46 9.47
CA THR A 45 1.83 2.87 8.61
C THR A 45 0.66 3.84 8.37
N ASN A 46 0.26 4.62 9.38
CA ASN A 46 -0.83 5.58 9.21
C ASN A 46 -0.42 6.76 8.30
N GLN A 47 0.81 7.25 8.42
CA GLN A 47 1.32 8.32 7.56
C GLN A 47 1.49 7.86 6.11
N ILE A 48 2.03 6.66 5.88
CA ILE A 48 2.21 6.15 4.52
C ILE A 48 0.86 5.84 3.85
N ASN A 49 -0.15 5.40 4.61
CA ASN A 49 -1.50 5.17 4.10
C ASN A 49 -2.20 6.46 3.66
N ASN A 50 -1.90 7.61 4.26
CA ASN A 50 -2.45 8.89 3.81
C ASN A 50 -1.88 9.36 2.46
N ILE A 51 -0.65 8.95 2.14
CA ILE A 51 0.02 9.24 0.85
C ILE A 51 -0.43 8.23 -0.20
N ARG A 52 -0.53 6.95 0.17
CA ARG A 52 -0.98 5.88 -0.71
C ARG A 52 -2.46 6.04 -1.07
N GLY A 53 -2.81 5.70 -2.31
CA GLY A 53 -4.16 5.85 -2.84
C GLY A 53 -4.52 7.28 -3.27
N LYS A 54 -3.98 8.31 -2.61
CA LYS A 54 -4.19 9.72 -2.99
C LYS A 54 -3.10 10.27 -3.91
N GLU A 55 -1.84 10.01 -3.59
CA GLU A 55 -0.68 10.56 -4.33
C GLU A 55 0.13 9.46 -5.00
N ILE A 56 0.26 8.30 -4.34
CA ILE A 56 1.02 7.14 -4.85
C ILE A 56 0.09 5.93 -4.93
N SER A 57 0.02 5.30 -6.10
CA SER A 57 -0.71 4.05 -6.32
C SER A 57 0.22 3.01 -6.93
N MET A 58 -0.04 1.74 -6.63
CA MET A 58 0.73 0.60 -7.14
C MET A 58 -0.18 -0.26 -8.02
N ILE A 59 0.33 -0.66 -9.18
CA ILE A 59 -0.31 -1.66 -10.04
C ILE A 59 0.57 -2.91 -10.00
N PHE A 60 0.00 -4.02 -9.55
CA PHE A 60 0.73 -5.29 -9.50
C PHE A 60 0.97 -5.83 -10.91
N GLN A 61 2.16 -6.41 -11.12
CA GLN A 61 2.51 -7.04 -12.39
C GLN A 61 1.63 -8.26 -12.71
N GLU A 62 1.16 -8.95 -11.68
CA GLU A 62 0.13 -10.00 -11.76
C GLU A 62 -1.20 -9.46 -11.19
N PRO A 63 -1.91 -8.59 -11.94
CA PRO A 63 -3.05 -7.85 -11.42
C PRO A 63 -4.20 -8.75 -10.94
N MET A 64 -4.27 -9.99 -11.42
CA MET A 64 -5.29 -10.97 -11.02
C MET A 64 -5.15 -11.42 -9.57
N THR A 65 -3.96 -11.33 -8.96
CA THR A 65 -3.71 -11.71 -7.56
C THR A 65 -4.37 -10.76 -6.56
N ALA A 66 -4.65 -9.52 -6.98
CA ALA A 66 -5.24 -8.49 -6.12
C ALA A 66 -6.78 -8.59 -6.02
N LEU A 67 -7.41 -9.41 -6.86
CA LEU A 67 -8.87 -9.54 -6.92
C LEU A 67 -9.34 -10.86 -6.31
N ASN A 68 -10.37 -10.78 -5.48
CA ASN A 68 -11.09 -11.96 -5.04
C ASN A 68 -12.07 -12.41 -6.14
N PRO A 69 -11.92 -13.62 -6.74
CA PRO A 69 -12.73 -14.06 -7.87
C PRO A 69 -14.20 -14.33 -7.52
N VAL A 70 -14.55 -14.47 -6.24
CA VAL A 70 -15.95 -14.67 -5.82
C VAL A 70 -16.71 -13.35 -5.61
N ILE A 71 -16.04 -12.21 -5.76
CA ILE A 71 -16.63 -10.87 -5.57
C ILE A 71 -16.61 -10.11 -6.89
N LYS A 72 -17.72 -9.43 -7.23
CA LYS A 72 -17.79 -8.58 -8.43
C LYS A 72 -16.74 -7.47 -8.39
N CYS A 73 -16.08 -7.20 -9.51
CA CYS A 73 -15.05 -6.17 -9.62
C CYS A 73 -15.54 -4.79 -9.13
N GLY A 74 -16.75 -4.36 -9.54
CA GLY A 74 -17.31 -3.08 -9.12
C GLY A 74 -17.49 -2.96 -7.59
N HIS A 75 -17.81 -4.06 -6.91
CA HIS A 75 -17.93 -4.07 -5.45
C HIS A 75 -16.55 -3.85 -4.78
N GLN A 76 -15.53 -4.58 -5.24
CA GLN A 76 -14.16 -4.44 -4.72
C GLN A 76 -13.60 -3.03 -4.96
N ILE A 77 -13.85 -2.46 -6.15
CA ILE A 77 -13.46 -1.07 -6.47
C ILE A 77 -14.19 -0.08 -5.54
N THR A 78 -15.50 -0.29 -5.30
CA THR A 78 -16.28 0.58 -4.41
C THR A 78 -15.76 0.57 -2.98
N GLU A 79 -15.38 -0.60 -2.45
CA GLU A 79 -14.80 -0.72 -1.10
C GLU A 79 -13.50 0.08 -0.96
N ILE A 80 -12.60 -0.04 -1.94
CA ILE A 80 -11.32 0.68 -1.96
C ILE A 80 -11.57 2.19 -1.97
N ILE A 81 -12.52 2.66 -2.80
CA ILE A 81 -12.86 4.07 -2.86
C ILE A 81 -13.46 4.53 -1.52
N LYS A 82 -14.42 3.80 -0.93
CA LYS A 82 -14.99 4.15 0.40
C LYS A 82 -13.94 4.27 1.50
N GLN A 83 -12.88 3.46 1.43
CA GLN A 83 -11.82 3.47 2.42
C GLN A 83 -10.91 4.71 2.31
N HIS A 84 -10.64 5.18 1.09
CA HIS A 84 -9.70 6.28 0.85
C HIS A 84 -10.41 7.64 0.65
N GLU A 85 -11.65 7.62 0.20
CA GLU A 85 -12.48 8.78 -0.05
C GLU A 85 -13.67 8.76 0.93
N ARG A 86 -13.86 9.84 1.70
CA ARG A 86 -15.03 10.02 2.58
C ARG A 86 -16.30 10.34 1.79
N LEU A 87 -16.61 9.54 0.77
CA LEU A 87 -17.74 9.75 -0.12
C LEU A 87 -19.01 9.07 0.43
N SER A 88 -20.13 9.79 0.37
CA SER A 88 -21.45 9.23 0.67
C SER A 88 -21.85 8.21 -0.40
N GLU A 89 -22.50 7.10 -0.01
CA GLU A 89 -22.88 5.98 -0.89
C GLU A 89 -23.58 6.40 -2.19
N LYS A 90 -24.36 7.49 -2.15
CA LYS A 90 -25.11 8.01 -3.29
C LYS A 90 -24.23 8.48 -4.47
N ARG A 91 -22.94 8.72 -4.25
CA ARG A 91 -21.99 9.21 -5.27
C ARG A 91 -21.13 8.10 -5.89
N LEU A 92 -21.24 6.87 -5.39
CA LEU A 92 -20.37 5.74 -5.75
C LEU A 92 -20.99 4.75 -6.74
N LEU A 93 -22.11 5.11 -7.39
CA LEU A 93 -22.74 4.27 -8.41
C LEU A 93 -21.88 4.23 -9.68
N ILE A 94 -21.03 3.20 -9.76
CA ILE A 94 -20.27 2.77 -10.94
C ILE A 94 -20.73 1.36 -11.31
#